data_AF-A0A962WC47-F1
#
_entry.id   AF-A0A962WC47-F1
#
_cell.length_a   1.000
_cell.length_b   1.000
_cell.length_c   1.000
_cell.angle_alpha   90.00
_cell.angle_beta   90.00
_cell.angle_gamma   90.00
#
_symmetry.space_group_name_H-M   'P 1'
#
loop_
_entity.id
_entity.type
_entity.pdbx_description
1 polymer ?
#
loop_
_entity_poly.entity_id
_entity_poly.type
_entity_poly.pdbx_seq_one_letter_code
_entity_poly.pdbx_strand_id
1 'polypeptide(L)'
;MTHSRRRSMWLINLLLVAALAVAWWLQREPSPLDANSPGTPDLNAFSHLIGDRVGRSIPLDPFELQLFGGGISIKREYRDSAHPERPPIWLLAVQTFNDRHAHHPPEYCYTGSGWTVESSEPALWTLGSGEHPMRAVVRLDQNGAPFRELVTYWFTDGRRFASNYFERVLQDAWDRLKNARASWVMMRISTPLPEVGGDDEAEEELVRFASRLQTLLETSVR
;
A
#
# COMPACT_ATOMS: atom_id res chain seq x y z
N MET A 1 -27.27 -37.44 -28.02
CA MET A 1 -26.79 -36.58 -26.91
C MET A 1 -25.26 -36.58 -26.69
N THR A 2 -24.46 -37.28 -27.50
CA THR A 2 -22.99 -37.43 -27.29
C THR A 2 -22.14 -36.34 -27.97
N HIS A 3 -22.67 -35.67 -28.99
CA HIS A 3 -21.92 -34.73 -29.82
C HIS A 3 -21.73 -33.33 -29.19
N SER A 4 -22.68 -32.86 -28.35
CA SER A 4 -22.53 -31.57 -27.65
C SER A 4 -21.58 -31.67 -26.46
N ARG A 5 -21.56 -32.80 -25.75
CA ARG A 5 -20.59 -33.09 -24.67
C ARG A 5 -19.15 -33.06 -25.17
N ARG A 6 -18.87 -33.71 -26.31
CA ARG A 6 -17.52 -33.66 -26.93
C ARG A 6 -17.10 -32.25 -27.31
N ARG A 7 -17.98 -31.45 -27.95
CA ARG A 7 -17.68 -30.06 -28.33
C ARG A 7 -17.45 -29.17 -27.09
N SER A 8 -18.23 -29.36 -26.03
CA SER A 8 -18.05 -28.67 -24.75
C SER A 8 -16.71 -29.01 -24.09
N MET A 9 -16.30 -30.28 -24.09
CA MET A 9 -15.00 -30.69 -23.56
C MET A 9 -13.81 -30.08 -24.33
N TRP A 10 -13.90 -29.97 -25.66
CA TRP A 10 -12.85 -29.31 -26.46
C TRP A 10 -12.72 -27.82 -26.15
N LEU A 11 -13.84 -27.12 -25.98
CA LEU A 11 -13.84 -25.71 -25.59
C LEU A 11 -13.25 -25.52 -24.19
N ILE A 12 -13.64 -26.36 -23.23
CA ILE A 12 -13.10 -26.31 -21.87
C ILE A 12 -11.58 -26.54 -21.87
N ASN A 13 -11.10 -27.55 -22.60
CA ASN A 13 -9.66 -27.83 -22.69
C ASN A 13 -8.89 -26.69 -23.37
N LEU A 14 -9.47 -26.09 -24.41
CA LEU A 14 -8.83 -24.97 -25.12
C LEU A 14 -8.76 -23.73 -24.23
N LEU A 15 -9.80 -23.45 -23.44
CA LEU A 15 -9.79 -22.39 -22.43
C LEU A 15 -8.77 -22.65 -21.31
N LEU A 16 -8.66 -23.90 -20.83
CA LEU A 16 -7.65 -24.29 -19.84
C LEU A 16 -6.22 -24.11 -20.37
N VAL A 17 -5.95 -24.57 -21.59
CA VAL A 17 -4.63 -24.40 -22.22
C VAL A 17 -4.31 -22.92 -22.44
N ALA A 18 -5.28 -22.12 -22.90
CA ALA A 18 -5.11 -20.68 -23.02
C ALA A 18 -4.83 -20.01 -21.67
N ALA A 19 -5.57 -20.37 -20.62
CA ALA A 19 -5.35 -19.86 -19.27
C ALA A 19 -3.97 -20.23 -18.73
N LEU A 20 -3.50 -21.46 -18.95
CA LEU A 20 -2.16 -21.90 -18.55
C LEU A 20 -1.06 -21.19 -19.36
N ALA A 21 -1.25 -20.98 -20.66
CA ALA A 21 -0.31 -20.26 -21.51
C ALA A 21 -0.20 -18.78 -21.08
N VAL A 22 -1.33 -18.14 -20.76
CA VAL A 22 -1.35 -16.78 -20.19
C VAL A 22 -0.66 -16.77 -18.82
N ALA A 23 -0.96 -17.72 -17.93
CA ALA A 23 -0.31 -17.82 -16.62
C ALA A 23 1.20 -17.98 -16.73
N TRP A 24 1.67 -18.84 -17.64
CA TRP A 24 3.10 -19.03 -17.90
C TRP A 24 3.75 -17.78 -18.51
N TRP A 25 3.08 -17.12 -19.46
CA TRP A 25 3.58 -15.86 -20.03
C TRP A 25 3.67 -14.75 -18.98
N LEU A 26 2.68 -14.66 -18.08
CA LEU A 26 2.69 -13.73 -16.95
C LEU A 26 3.80 -14.05 -15.92
N GLN A 27 4.29 -15.30 -15.86
CA GLN A 27 5.40 -15.72 -15.01
C GLN A 27 6.78 -15.51 -15.63
N ARG A 28 6.90 -15.31 -16.96
CA ARG A 28 8.21 -15.00 -17.57
C ARG A 28 8.81 -13.75 -16.92
N GLU A 29 10.04 -13.91 -16.45
CA GLU A 29 10.81 -12.82 -15.86
C GLU A 29 11.14 -11.79 -16.94
N PRO A 30 10.62 -10.57 -16.82
CA PRO A 30 10.88 -9.49 -17.76
C PRO A 30 12.13 -8.72 -17.35
N SER A 31 12.52 -7.72 -18.15
CA SER A 31 13.56 -6.78 -17.76
C SER A 31 13.33 -6.24 -16.33
N PRO A 32 14.39 -6.19 -15.50
CA PRO A 32 14.27 -5.72 -14.12
C PRO A 32 13.71 -4.30 -14.07
N LEU A 33 12.69 -4.06 -13.25
CA LEU A 33 12.40 -2.72 -12.76
C LEU A 33 13.34 -2.43 -11.59
N ASP A 34 13.82 -1.21 -11.51
CA ASP A 34 14.68 -0.71 -10.44
C ASP A 34 14.37 0.75 -10.13
N ALA A 35 15.08 1.32 -9.16
CA ALA A 35 14.91 2.70 -8.71
C ALA A 35 15.17 3.75 -9.81
N ASN A 36 15.85 3.37 -10.90
CA ASN A 36 16.22 4.27 -11.99
C ASN A 36 15.30 4.12 -13.21
N SER A 37 14.35 3.18 -13.16
CA SER A 37 13.43 2.91 -14.25
C SER A 37 12.47 4.11 -14.44
N PRO A 38 12.26 4.60 -15.67
CA PRO A 38 11.35 5.72 -15.92
C PRO A 38 9.94 5.46 -15.39
N GLY A 39 9.30 6.49 -14.85
CA GLY A 39 7.98 6.40 -14.23
C GLY A 39 7.99 5.77 -12.84
N THR A 40 9.16 5.58 -12.23
CA THR A 40 9.28 5.04 -10.86
C THR A 40 9.32 6.18 -9.85
N PRO A 41 8.46 6.14 -8.80
CA PRO A 41 8.56 7.10 -7.72
C PRO A 41 9.85 6.93 -6.91
N ASP A 42 10.53 8.04 -6.61
CA ASP A 42 11.74 8.03 -5.79
C ASP A 42 11.41 8.21 -4.30
N LEU A 43 11.32 7.09 -3.58
CA LEU A 43 11.04 7.10 -2.13
C LEU A 43 12.16 7.74 -1.31
N ASN A 44 13.41 7.73 -1.76
CA ASN A 44 14.51 8.31 -0.98
C ASN A 44 14.48 9.84 -1.03
N ALA A 45 13.97 10.41 -2.13
CA ALA A 45 13.78 11.85 -2.28
C ALA A 45 12.55 12.41 -1.54
N PHE A 46 11.76 11.56 -0.86
CA PHE A 46 10.60 12.05 -0.12
C PHE A 46 11.00 13.10 0.91
N SER A 47 10.27 14.21 0.90
CA SER A 47 10.48 15.32 1.83
C SER A 47 10.39 14.86 3.28
N HIS A 48 11.30 15.35 4.11
CA HIS A 48 11.19 15.28 5.57
C HIS A 48 10.25 16.36 6.12
N LEU A 49 9.65 17.19 5.28
CA LEU A 49 8.68 18.20 5.66
C LEU A 49 7.38 17.98 4.89
N ILE A 50 6.30 17.69 5.61
CA ILE A 50 4.96 17.54 5.01
C ILE A 50 4.02 18.49 5.73
N GLY A 51 3.72 19.60 5.06
CA GLY A 51 3.01 20.71 5.69
C GLY A 51 3.78 21.29 6.87
N ASP A 52 3.19 21.21 8.05
CA ASP A 52 3.69 21.67 9.35
C ASP A 52 4.46 20.59 10.13
N ARG A 53 4.48 19.35 9.64
CA ARG A 53 5.10 18.22 10.34
C ARG A 53 6.50 17.91 9.81
N VAL A 54 7.44 17.73 10.73
CA VAL A 54 8.84 17.36 10.45
C VAL A 54 9.04 15.86 10.69
N GLY A 55 9.52 15.18 9.67
CA GLY A 55 9.75 13.76 9.58
C GLY A 55 11.14 13.34 10.05
N ARG A 56 11.22 12.29 10.85
CA ARG A 56 12.46 11.60 11.22
C ARG A 56 12.40 10.15 10.76
N SER A 57 13.49 9.67 10.17
CA SER A 57 13.57 8.27 9.75
C SER A 57 13.64 7.35 10.96
N ILE A 58 12.86 6.27 10.91
CA ILE A 58 12.87 5.18 11.87
C ILE A 58 13.46 3.96 11.14
N PRO A 59 14.41 3.23 11.74
CA PRO A 59 14.89 1.99 11.16
C PRO A 59 13.77 0.94 11.11
N LEU A 60 13.77 0.11 10.07
CA LEU A 60 12.92 -1.07 10.03
C LEU A 60 13.40 -2.09 11.05
N ASP A 61 12.47 -2.76 11.72
CA ASP A 61 12.79 -3.86 12.61
C ASP A 61 13.17 -5.13 11.81
N PRO A 62 13.72 -6.18 12.46
CA PRO A 62 14.13 -7.39 11.76
C PRO A 62 13.02 -8.14 11.03
N PHE A 63 11.76 -8.03 11.46
CA PHE A 63 10.62 -8.64 10.79
C PHE A 63 10.23 -7.82 9.55
N GLU A 64 10.17 -6.50 9.68
CA GLU A 64 9.95 -5.59 8.56
C GLU A 64 11.05 -5.72 7.49
N LEU A 65 12.32 -5.89 7.89
CA LEU A 65 13.42 -6.13 6.96
C LEU A 65 13.29 -7.47 6.22
N GLN A 66 12.78 -8.51 6.87
CA GLN A 66 12.52 -9.79 6.20
C GLN A 66 11.40 -9.67 5.16
N LEU A 67 10.37 -8.87 5.45
CA LEU A 67 9.25 -8.67 4.54
C LEU A 67 9.58 -7.72 3.39
N PHE A 68 10.28 -6.61 3.67
CA PHE A 68 10.42 -5.49 2.75
C PHE A 68 11.85 -5.24 2.24
N GLY A 69 12.84 -5.96 2.78
CA GLY A 69 14.26 -5.77 2.45
C GLY A 69 14.65 -6.09 1.00
N GLY A 70 13.77 -6.75 0.23
CA GLY A 70 13.96 -6.99 -1.20
C GLY A 70 13.69 -5.77 -2.10
N GLY A 71 13.21 -4.66 -1.54
CA GLY A 71 12.89 -3.42 -2.26
C GLY A 71 13.46 -2.17 -1.61
N ILE A 72 12.84 -1.02 -1.90
CA ILE A 72 13.08 0.23 -1.17
C ILE A 72 11.97 0.40 -0.15
N SER A 73 12.32 0.67 1.09
CA SER A 73 11.36 0.92 2.15
C SER A 73 11.80 2.07 3.03
N ILE A 74 10.90 3.00 3.27
CA ILE A 74 11.11 4.11 4.20
C ILE A 74 10.07 4.03 5.31
N LYS A 75 10.53 4.18 6.55
CA LYS A 75 9.69 4.33 7.72
C LYS A 75 10.04 5.64 8.40
N ARG A 76 9.03 6.46 8.68
CA ARG A 76 9.23 7.81 9.23
C ARG A 76 8.17 8.16 10.25
N GLU A 77 8.54 8.97 11.21
CA GLU A 77 7.63 9.61 12.16
C GLU A 77 7.61 11.11 11.90
N TYR A 78 6.41 11.66 11.66
CA TYR A 78 6.17 13.08 11.41
C TYR A 78 5.51 13.72 12.63
N ARG A 79 6.19 14.70 13.23
CA ARG A 79 5.71 15.45 14.39
C ARG A 79 5.49 16.92 14.06
N ASP A 80 4.41 17.49 14.57
CA ASP A 80 4.22 18.94 14.57
C ASP A 80 5.15 19.55 15.62
N SER A 81 6.13 20.35 15.18
CA SER A 81 7.11 20.95 16.10
C SER A 81 6.54 22.16 16.84
N ALA A 82 5.47 22.78 16.32
CA ALA A 82 4.79 23.90 16.97
C ALA A 82 3.76 23.41 18.00
N HIS A 83 3.17 22.23 17.79
CA HIS A 83 2.16 21.61 18.65
C HIS A 83 2.59 20.19 19.06
N PRO A 84 3.59 20.06 19.97
CA PRO A 84 4.15 18.77 20.36
C PRO A 84 3.15 17.83 21.05
N GLU A 85 2.03 18.36 21.55
CA GLU A 85 0.90 17.63 22.10
C GLU A 85 0.09 16.88 21.04
N ARG A 86 0.18 17.27 19.76
CA ARG A 86 -0.52 16.57 18.69
C ARG A 86 0.08 15.18 18.47
N PRO A 87 -0.75 14.15 18.25
CA PRO A 87 -0.29 12.82 17.90
C PRO A 87 0.69 12.83 16.70
N PRO A 88 1.74 11.99 16.72
CA PRO A 88 2.60 11.80 15.56
C PRO A 88 1.86 11.06 14.45
N ILE A 89 2.31 11.28 13.20
CA ILE A 89 1.88 10.45 12.06
C ILE A 89 3.06 9.59 11.63
N TRP A 90 2.88 8.28 11.61
CA TRP A 90 3.85 7.34 11.08
C TRP A 90 3.58 7.05 9.61
N LEU A 91 4.63 7.06 8.80
CA LEU A 91 4.62 6.66 7.40
C LEU A 91 5.45 5.38 7.25
N LEU A 92 4.91 4.41 6.54
CA LEU A 92 5.64 3.31 5.93
C LEU A 92 5.34 3.33 4.43
N ALA A 93 6.37 3.51 3.61
CA ALA A 93 6.26 3.38 2.15
C ALA A 93 7.17 2.26 1.67
N VAL A 94 6.62 1.31 0.91
CA VAL A 94 7.31 0.10 0.46
C VAL A 94 7.16 -0.03 -1.06
N GLN A 95 8.28 -0.05 -1.76
CA GLN A 95 8.37 -0.23 -3.21
C GLN A 95 9.18 -1.49 -3.49
N THR A 96 8.58 -2.50 -4.12
CA THR A 96 9.24 -3.81 -4.30
C THR A 96 9.49 -4.18 -5.76
N PHE A 97 9.45 -3.21 -6.68
CA PHE A 97 9.75 -3.38 -8.10
C PHE A 97 9.04 -4.61 -8.71
N ASN A 98 9.79 -5.70 -8.93
CA ASN A 98 9.31 -6.94 -9.52
C ASN A 98 8.82 -7.98 -8.51
N ASP A 99 9.12 -7.83 -7.22
CA ASP A 99 8.72 -8.80 -6.21
C ASP A 99 7.25 -8.62 -5.81
N ARG A 100 6.47 -9.64 -6.14
CA ARG A 100 5.02 -9.67 -5.93
C ARG A 100 4.64 -10.09 -4.51
N HIS A 101 5.55 -10.73 -3.78
CA HIS A 101 5.26 -11.31 -2.47
C HIS A 101 5.32 -10.29 -1.33
N ALA A 102 6.01 -9.16 -1.54
CA ALA A 102 6.17 -8.15 -0.51
C ALA A 102 4.99 -7.16 -0.38
N HIS A 103 4.01 -7.21 -1.29
CA HIS A 103 2.77 -6.42 -1.18
C HIS A 103 1.68 -7.27 -0.55
N HIS A 104 1.45 -7.09 0.74
CA HIS A 104 0.36 -7.71 1.46
C HIS A 104 -0.50 -6.63 2.13
N PRO A 105 -1.81 -6.86 2.31
CA PRO A 105 -2.65 -5.99 3.12
C PRO A 105 -2.00 -5.78 4.50
N PRO A 106 -1.86 -4.53 4.99
CA PRO A 106 -1.23 -4.24 6.27
C PRO A 106 -1.85 -4.99 7.45
N GLU A 107 -3.11 -5.41 7.35
CA GLU A 107 -3.82 -6.22 8.32
C GLU A 107 -3.06 -7.50 8.69
N TYR A 108 -2.36 -8.12 7.73
CA TYR A 108 -1.53 -9.30 8.01
C TYR A 108 -0.30 -8.96 8.85
N CYS A 109 0.31 -7.79 8.63
CA CYS A 109 1.46 -7.33 9.43
C CYS A 109 1.03 -6.96 10.85
N TYR A 110 -0.11 -6.26 11.00
CA TYR A 110 -0.66 -5.88 12.30
C TYR A 110 -1.02 -7.13 13.12
N THR A 111 -1.79 -8.04 12.55
CA THR A 111 -2.18 -9.29 13.24
C THR A 111 -0.97 -10.16 13.58
N GLY A 112 0.01 -10.27 12.67
CA GLY A 112 1.28 -10.97 12.94
C GLY A 112 2.12 -10.33 14.05
N SER A 113 1.96 -9.03 14.29
CA SER A 113 2.62 -8.27 15.35
C SER A 113 1.80 -8.19 16.65
N GLY A 114 0.72 -8.97 16.76
CA GLY A 114 -0.11 -9.06 17.96
C GLY A 114 -1.24 -8.04 18.06
N TRP A 115 -1.46 -7.22 17.03
CA TRP A 115 -2.58 -6.28 16.99
C TRP A 115 -3.88 -7.00 16.63
N THR A 116 -4.99 -6.47 17.13
CA THR A 116 -6.36 -6.85 16.76
C THR A 116 -6.93 -5.79 15.83
N VAL A 117 -7.50 -6.20 14.70
CA VAL A 117 -8.23 -5.28 13.82
C VAL A 117 -9.64 -5.10 14.40
N GLU A 118 -9.99 -3.88 14.80
CA GLU A 118 -11.32 -3.54 15.34
C GLU A 118 -12.33 -3.30 14.22
N SER A 119 -11.89 -2.60 13.18
CA SER A 119 -12.67 -2.34 11.97
C SER A 119 -11.75 -2.20 10.75
N SER A 120 -12.26 -2.52 9.57
CA SER A 120 -11.61 -2.26 8.28
C SER A 120 -12.68 -1.99 7.24
N GLU A 121 -12.64 -0.79 6.65
CA GLU A 121 -13.62 -0.33 5.67
C GLU A 121 -12.99 0.66 4.68
N PRO A 122 -13.52 0.76 3.44
CA PRO A 122 -13.10 1.81 2.52
C PRO A 122 -13.40 3.18 3.14
N ALA A 123 -12.44 4.09 3.00
CA ALA A 123 -12.51 5.36 3.67
C ALA A 123 -13.20 6.40 2.79
N LEU A 124 -14.10 7.24 3.34
CA LEU A 124 -14.99 8.12 2.55
C LEU A 124 -14.36 9.46 2.13
N TRP A 125 -13.08 9.47 1.80
CA TRP A 125 -12.26 10.64 1.44
C TRP A 125 -11.48 10.35 0.16
N THR A 126 -11.32 11.38 -0.66
CA THR A 126 -10.69 11.28 -1.98
C THR A 126 -9.21 11.64 -1.89
N LEU A 127 -8.34 10.74 -2.33
CA LEU A 127 -6.93 11.02 -2.60
C LEU A 127 -6.67 11.05 -4.10
N GLY A 128 -5.87 12.01 -4.55
CA GLY A 128 -5.46 12.14 -5.96
C GLY A 128 -6.65 12.12 -6.94
N SER A 129 -6.67 11.13 -7.83
CA SER A 129 -7.58 11.03 -8.99
C SER A 129 -9.02 10.60 -8.69
N GLY A 130 -9.49 10.64 -7.44
CA GLY A 130 -10.88 10.29 -7.11
C GLY A 130 -11.08 9.02 -6.28
N GLU A 131 -10.00 8.36 -5.85
CA GLU A 131 -10.10 7.06 -5.17
C GLU A 131 -10.01 7.16 -3.64
N HIS A 132 -10.60 6.15 -3.00
CA HIS A 132 -10.77 6.03 -1.57
C HIS A 132 -9.73 5.05 -0.99
N PRO A 133 -8.80 5.46 -0.12
CA PRO A 133 -7.89 4.51 0.51
C PRO A 133 -8.65 3.55 1.43
N MET A 134 -8.01 2.44 1.80
CA MET A 134 -8.53 1.57 2.85
C MET A 134 -8.23 2.15 4.23
N ARG A 135 -9.24 2.17 5.10
CA ARG A 135 -9.13 2.60 6.49
C ARG A 135 -9.35 1.41 7.41
N ALA A 136 -8.50 1.28 8.41
CA ALA A 136 -8.64 0.28 9.45
C ALA A 136 -8.34 0.90 10.82
N VAL A 137 -9.11 0.50 11.83
CA VAL A 137 -8.77 0.76 13.23
C VAL A 137 -8.18 -0.51 13.81
N VAL A 138 -6.99 -0.39 14.38
CA VAL A 138 -6.27 -1.50 15.01
C VAL A 138 -6.00 -1.19 16.47
N ARG A 139 -6.01 -2.22 17.31
CA ARG A 139 -5.74 -2.13 18.74
C ARG A 139 -4.67 -3.12 19.17
N LEU A 140 -3.77 -2.70 20.03
CA LEU A 140 -2.79 -3.53 20.71
C LEU A 140 -2.90 -3.30 22.21
N ASP A 141 -2.96 -4.38 22.98
CA ASP A 141 -2.93 -4.27 24.44
C ASP A 141 -1.47 -4.12 24.90
N GLN A 142 -1.10 -2.91 25.31
CA GLN A 142 0.24 -2.57 25.77
C GLN A 142 0.24 -2.36 27.28
N ASN A 143 0.93 -3.24 28.02
CA ASN A 143 1.07 -3.15 29.48
C ASN A 143 -0.27 -3.03 30.25
N GLY A 144 -1.33 -3.63 29.73
CA GLY A 144 -2.67 -3.59 30.34
C GLY A 144 -3.52 -2.36 29.97
N ALA A 145 -3.01 -1.48 29.10
CA ALA A 145 -3.77 -0.36 28.51
C ALA A 145 -4.00 -0.60 27.00
N PRO A 146 -5.21 -0.34 26.48
CA PRO A 146 -5.48 -0.47 25.06
C PRO A 146 -4.83 0.69 24.28
N PHE A 147 -3.95 0.35 23.34
CA PHE A 147 -3.37 1.31 22.40
C PHE A 147 -4.05 1.15 21.04
N ARG A 148 -4.77 2.18 20.58
CA ARG A 148 -5.49 2.17 19.31
C ARG A 148 -4.74 3.01 18.28
N GLU A 149 -4.73 2.56 17.03
CA GLU A 149 -4.24 3.33 15.89
C GLU A 149 -5.29 3.38 14.78
N LEU A 150 -5.42 4.56 14.18
CA LEU A 150 -6.08 4.73 12.90
C LEU A 150 -5.05 4.50 11.82
N VAL A 151 -5.28 3.51 10.97
CA VAL A 151 -4.40 3.12 9.87
C VAL A 151 -5.09 3.38 8.56
N THR A 152 -4.40 4.00 7.63
CA THR A 152 -4.87 4.17 6.25
C THR A 152 -3.79 3.70 5.29
N TYR A 153 -4.18 2.94 4.27
CA TYR A 153 -3.25 2.45 3.26
C TYR A 153 -3.84 2.47 1.86
N TRP A 154 -2.96 2.54 0.88
CA TRP A 154 -3.27 2.46 -0.54
C TRP A 154 -2.06 2.00 -1.33
N PHE A 155 -2.28 1.69 -2.60
CA PHE A 155 -1.22 1.37 -3.55
C PHE A 155 -1.20 2.39 -4.67
N THR A 156 -0.01 2.73 -5.14
CA THR A 156 0.14 3.68 -6.23
C THR A 156 1.44 3.46 -6.97
N ASP A 157 1.47 3.71 -8.28
CA ASP A 157 2.69 3.79 -9.07
C ASP A 157 3.18 5.24 -9.28
N GLY A 158 2.62 6.19 -8.50
CA GLY A 158 2.84 7.62 -8.64
C GLY A 158 1.91 8.31 -9.64
N ARG A 159 1.13 7.57 -10.43
CA ARG A 159 0.15 8.13 -11.38
C ARG A 159 -1.26 7.56 -11.20
N ARG A 160 -1.33 6.27 -10.89
CA ARG A 160 -2.55 5.51 -10.65
C ARG A 160 -2.66 5.17 -9.19
N PHE A 161 -3.89 4.99 -8.76
CA PHE A 161 -4.26 4.60 -7.42
C PHE A 161 -4.89 3.21 -7.48
N ALA A 162 -4.74 2.46 -6.41
CA ALA A 162 -5.52 1.28 -6.12
C ALA A 162 -5.83 1.30 -4.64
N SER A 163 -7.12 1.33 -4.31
CA SER A 163 -7.61 1.41 -2.94
C SER A 163 -7.19 0.20 -2.12
N ASN A 164 -7.23 -0.97 -2.74
CA ASN A 164 -7.03 -2.25 -2.09
C ASN A 164 -6.08 -3.15 -2.91
N TYR A 165 -5.66 -4.24 -2.27
CA TYR A 165 -4.71 -5.18 -2.85
C TYR A 165 -5.23 -5.84 -4.14
N PHE A 166 -6.53 -6.14 -4.22
CA PHE A 166 -7.11 -6.82 -5.37
C PHE A 166 -7.12 -5.93 -6.61
N GLU A 167 -7.52 -4.67 -6.46
CA GLU A 167 -7.43 -3.66 -7.52
C GLU A 167 -6.00 -3.52 -8.03
N ARG A 168 -5.02 -3.43 -7.13
CA ARG A 168 -3.60 -3.39 -7.49
C ARG A 168 -3.18 -4.61 -8.31
N VAL A 169 -3.55 -5.82 -7.87
CA VAL A 169 -3.23 -7.08 -8.59
C VAL A 169 -3.84 -7.08 -10.00
N LEU A 170 -5.09 -6.63 -10.14
CA LEU A 170 -5.74 -6.54 -11.45
C LEU A 170 -5.05 -5.53 -12.37
N GLN A 171 -4.68 -4.37 -11.84
CA GLN A 171 -3.97 -3.34 -12.62
C GLN A 171 -2.57 -3.82 -13.05
N ASP A 172 -1.78 -4.44 -12.16
CA ASP A 172 -0.48 -5.02 -12.53
C ASP A 172 -0.62 -6.11 -13.58
N ALA A 173 -1.62 -6.99 -13.46
CA ALA A 173 -1.87 -8.02 -14.47
C ALA A 173 -2.18 -7.42 -15.85
N TRP A 174 -2.97 -6.34 -15.88
CA TRP A 174 -3.32 -5.62 -17.11
C TRP A 174 -2.13 -4.89 -17.74
N ASP A 175 -1.30 -4.26 -16.92
CA ASP A 175 -0.08 -3.58 -17.36
C ASP A 175 0.92 -4.52 -18.00
N ARG A 176 1.07 -5.71 -17.41
CA ARG A 176 1.89 -6.78 -17.98
C ARG A 176 1.39 -7.18 -19.35
N LEU A 177 0.08 -7.33 -19.53
CA LEU A 177 -0.53 -7.66 -20.82
C LEU A 177 -0.22 -6.59 -21.89
N LYS A 178 -0.15 -5.33 -21.49
CA LYS A 178 0.17 -4.18 -22.36
C LYS A 178 1.66 -3.86 -22.47
N ASN A 179 2.53 -4.62 -21.80
CA ASN A 179 3.95 -4.31 -21.66
C ASN A 179 4.23 -2.90 -21.10
N ALA A 180 3.38 -2.41 -20.20
CA ALA A 180 3.40 -1.08 -19.59
C ALA A 180 3.57 -1.19 -18.06
N ARG A 181 4.56 -1.97 -17.61
CA ARG A 181 4.79 -2.24 -16.18
C ARG A 181 5.04 -0.95 -15.39
N ALA A 182 4.65 -0.99 -14.12
CA ALA A 182 4.82 0.12 -13.20
C ALA A 182 5.38 -0.35 -11.85
N SER A 183 6.20 0.49 -11.22
CA SER A 183 6.77 0.22 -9.89
C SER A 183 5.77 0.65 -8.82
N TRP A 184 5.01 -0.30 -8.31
CA TRP A 184 4.00 -0.05 -7.29
C TRP A 184 4.63 0.19 -5.92
N VAL A 185 4.08 1.19 -5.24
CA VAL A 185 4.39 1.58 -3.86
C VAL A 185 3.16 1.31 -3.00
N MET A 186 3.34 0.60 -1.91
CA MET A 186 2.37 0.56 -0.81
C MET A 186 2.66 1.75 0.10
N MET A 187 1.65 2.59 0.29
CA MET A 187 1.68 3.69 1.24
C MET A 187 0.84 3.30 2.44
N ARG A 188 1.39 3.41 3.64
CA ARG A 188 0.67 3.24 4.90
C ARG A 188 0.97 4.41 5.79
N ILE A 189 -0.07 5.06 6.28
CA ILE A 189 0.00 6.07 7.32
C ILE A 189 -0.79 5.62 8.54
N SER A 190 -0.30 5.92 9.74
CA SER A 190 -1.06 5.71 10.96
C SER A 190 -0.83 6.82 11.97
N THR A 191 -1.80 6.98 12.86
CA THR A 191 -1.75 7.93 13.98
C THR A 191 -2.42 7.27 15.18
N PRO A 192 -1.93 7.49 16.42
CA PRO A 192 -2.59 6.92 17.58
C PRO A 192 -3.94 7.60 17.79
N LEU A 193 -4.93 6.80 18.18
CA LEU A 193 -6.25 7.26 18.56
C LEU A 193 -6.32 7.47 20.08
N PRO A 194 -7.06 8.47 20.56
CA PRO A 194 -7.38 8.58 21.98
C PRO A 194 -8.16 7.35 22.46
N GLU A 195 -8.09 7.06 23.77
CA GLU A 195 -8.88 5.98 24.38
C GLU A 195 -10.38 6.24 24.25
N VAL A 196 -10.80 7.51 24.28
CA VAL A 196 -12.21 7.91 24.21
C VAL A 196 -12.38 9.12 23.29
N GLY A 197 -13.09 8.94 22.19
CA GLY A 197 -13.42 10.00 21.23
C GLY A 197 -12.22 10.49 20.42
N GLY A 198 -12.44 11.51 19.58
CA GLY A 198 -11.39 12.12 18.75
C GLY A 198 -11.04 11.37 17.47
N ASP A 199 -11.71 10.25 17.18
CA ASP A 199 -11.53 9.48 15.94
C ASP A 199 -11.73 10.37 14.69
N ASP A 200 -12.73 11.26 14.70
CA ASP A 200 -13.00 12.19 13.58
C ASP A 200 -11.86 13.23 13.39
N GLU A 201 -11.32 13.78 14.47
CA GLU A 201 -10.22 14.77 14.40
C GLU A 201 -8.93 14.12 13.90
N ALA A 202 -8.63 12.91 14.40
CA ALA A 202 -7.50 12.12 13.93
C ALA A 202 -7.64 11.75 12.44
N GLU A 203 -8.85 11.41 12.00
CA GLU A 203 -9.15 11.13 10.60
C GLU A 203 -8.94 12.38 9.73
N GLU A 204 -9.47 13.53 10.13
CA GLU A 204 -9.26 14.78 9.40
C GLU A 204 -7.78 15.19 9.28
N GLU A 205 -6.99 14.99 10.33
CA GLU A 205 -5.54 15.23 10.29
C GLU A 205 -4.85 14.29 9.30
N LEU A 206 -5.23 13.01 9.34
CA LEU A 206 -4.71 11.99 8.42
C LEU A 206 -5.11 12.33 6.97
N VAL A 207 -6.31 12.91 6.74
CA VAL A 207 -6.80 13.53 5.47
C VAL A 207 -5.86 14.56 4.92
N ARG A 208 -5.58 15.57 5.72
CA ARG A 208 -4.69 16.64 5.30
C ARG A 208 -3.29 16.13 5.01
N PHE A 209 -2.79 15.19 5.83
CA PHE A 209 -1.47 14.61 5.64
C PHE A 209 -1.36 13.76 4.37
N ALA A 210 -2.28 12.82 4.17
CA ALA A 210 -2.28 11.93 3.01
C ALA A 210 -2.38 12.70 1.69
N SER A 211 -3.21 13.75 1.65
CA SER A 211 -3.38 14.59 0.47
C SER A 211 -2.07 15.27 0.06
N ARG A 212 -1.35 15.87 1.05
CA ARG A 212 -0.05 16.50 0.82
C ARG A 212 1.01 15.48 0.42
N LEU A 213 1.03 14.31 1.09
CA LEU A 213 1.95 13.22 0.81
C LEU A 213 1.79 12.71 -0.62
N GLN A 214 0.55 12.52 -1.08
CA GLN A 214 0.23 12.05 -2.43
C GLN A 214 0.68 13.06 -3.49
N THR A 215 0.44 14.36 -3.28
CA THR A 215 0.95 15.40 -4.20
C THR A 215 2.47 15.37 -4.32
N LEU A 216 3.19 15.19 -3.20
CA LEU A 216 4.65 15.08 -3.22
C LEU A 216 5.12 13.83 -3.98
N LEU A 217 4.43 12.70 -3.79
CA LEU A 217 4.71 11.45 -4.50
C LEU A 217 4.59 11.63 -6.02
N GLU A 218 3.51 12.24 -6.49
CA GLU A 218 3.27 12.49 -7.91
C GLU A 218 4.38 13.36 -8.53
N THR A 219 4.88 14.35 -7.79
CA THR A 219 6.02 15.17 -8.24
C THR A 219 7.37 14.46 -8.17
N SER A 220 7.47 13.33 -7.46
CA SER A 220 8.72 12.55 -7.30
C SER A 220 8.92 11.50 -8.40
N VAL A 221 7.93 11.32 -9.28
CA VAL A 221 8.01 10.37 -10.40
C VAL A 221 9.00 10.91 -11.43
N ARG A 222 10.05 10.13 -11.72
CA ARG A 222 11.11 10.47 -12.68
C ARG A 222 10.77 10.09 -14.11
#